data_AF-A0A4Q1V8F2-F1
#
_entry.id   AF-A0A4Q1V8F2-F1
#
_cell.length_a   1.000
_cell.length_b   1.000
_cell.length_c   1.000
_cell.angle_alpha   90.00
_cell.angle_beta   90.00
_cell.angle_gamma   90.00
#
_symmetry.space_group_name_H-M   'P 1'
#
loop_
_entity.id
_entity.type
_entity.pdbx_description
1 polymer ?
#
loop_
_entity_poly.entity_id
_entity_poly.type
_entity_poly.pdbx_seq_one_letter_code
_entity_poly.pdbx_strand_id
1 'polypeptide(L)' 'MARAALGWGVLELAKEAGVSTQTVVRFERGETLKQSTIVQLKATFEAAGIEFIAENGGGPGVRLSRGVANT' A
#
# COMPACT_ATOMS: atom_id res chain seq x y z
N MET A 1 -0.02 -5.06 5.51
CA MET A 1 1.21 -4.60 6.18
C MET A 1 1.54 -3.13 5.87
N ALA A 2 1.61 -2.68 4.62
CA ALA A 2 1.88 -1.26 4.29
C ALA A 2 0.93 -0.25 4.97
N ARG A 3 -0.39 -0.53 5.00
CA ARG A 3 -1.37 0.31 5.72
C ARG A 3 -1.04 0.50 7.20
N ALA A 4 -0.56 -0.55 7.87
CA ALA A 4 -0.27 -0.49 9.30
C ALA A 4 0.89 0.46 9.59
N ALA A 5 1.91 0.50 8.71
CA ALA A 5 3.02 1.44 8.83
C ALA A 5 2.58 2.91 8.68
N LEU A 6 1.50 3.17 7.96
CA LEU A 6 0.89 4.50 7.79
C LEU A 6 -0.24 4.79 8.80
N GLY A 7 -0.61 3.83 9.66
CA GLY A 7 -1.80 3.95 10.52
C GLY A 7 -3.13 4.01 9.75
N TRP A 8 -3.16 3.61 8.48
CA TRP A 8 -4.35 3.71 7.63
C TRP A 8 -5.34 2.56 7.84
N GLY A 9 -6.62 2.88 7.97
CA GLY A 9 -7.72 1.94 7.80
C GLY A 9 -7.98 1.61 6.33
N VAL A 10 -8.95 0.72 6.09
CA VAL A 10 -9.42 0.38 4.73
C VAL A 10 -10.05 1.59 4.05
N LEU A 11 -10.76 2.41 4.82
CA LEU A 11 -11.41 3.62 4.35
C LEU A 11 -10.39 4.67 3.90
N GLU A 12 -9.35 4.91 4.70
CA GLU A 12 -8.29 5.87 4.36
C GLU A 12 -7.57 5.45 3.07
N LEU A 13 -7.14 4.18 2.94
CA LEU A 13 -6.48 3.73 1.71
C LEU A 13 -7.41 3.85 0.49
N ALA A 14 -8.68 3.49 0.64
CA ALA A 14 -9.65 3.58 -0.45
C ALA A 14 -9.80 5.04 -0.94
N LYS A 15 -9.86 5.99 0.00
CA LYS A 15 -9.92 7.43 -0.28
C LYS A 15 -8.65 7.92 -0.97
N GLU A 16 -7.48 7.63 -0.42
CA GLU A 16 -6.19 8.09 -0.97
C GLU A 16 -5.88 7.48 -2.34
N ALA A 17 -6.25 6.22 -2.57
CA ALA A 17 -6.04 5.55 -3.85
C ALA A 17 -7.16 5.81 -4.87
N GLY A 18 -8.25 6.48 -4.50
CA GLY A 18 -9.40 6.72 -5.39
C GLY A 18 -10.09 5.43 -5.85
N VAL A 19 -10.19 4.42 -4.98
CA VAL A 19 -10.83 3.13 -5.27
C VAL A 19 -11.92 2.82 -4.23
N SER A 20 -12.73 1.79 -4.47
CA SER A 20 -13.71 1.35 -3.48
C SER A 20 -13.06 0.65 -2.28
N THR A 21 -13.68 0.70 -1.10
CA THR A 21 -13.25 -0.09 0.07
C THR A 21 -13.26 -1.59 -0.23
N GLN A 22 -14.21 -2.07 -1.04
CA GLN A 22 -14.24 -3.46 -1.49
C GLN A 22 -13.02 -3.82 -2.33
N THR A 23 -12.55 -2.91 -3.19
CA THR A 23 -11.32 -3.11 -3.97
C THR A 23 -10.11 -3.30 -3.06
N VAL A 24 -10.02 -2.52 -1.98
CA VAL A 24 -8.96 -2.68 -0.96
C VAL A 24 -9.07 -4.03 -0.26
N VAL A 25 -10.27 -4.44 0.18
CA VAL A 25 -10.45 -5.74 0.85
C VAL A 25 -10.07 -6.90 -0.07
N ARG A 26 -10.45 -6.84 -1.35
CA ARG A 26 -10.09 -7.86 -2.35
C ARG A 26 -8.58 -7.90 -2.60
N PHE A 27 -7.93 -6.74 -2.66
CA PHE A 27 -6.47 -6.63 -2.76
C PHE A 27 -5.79 -7.32 -1.56
N GLU A 28 -6.25 -7.06 -0.34
CA GLU A 28 -5.68 -7.65 0.87
C GLU A 28 -5.92 -9.16 1.01
N ARG A 29 -7.01 -9.68 0.42
CA ARG A 29 -7.29 -11.12 0.33
C ARG A 29 -6.49 -11.83 -0.77
N GLY A 30 -5.70 -11.11 -1.56
CA GLY A 30 -4.90 -11.67 -2.66
C GLY A 30 -5.75 -12.09 -3.87
N GLU A 31 -6.94 -11.53 -4.03
CA GLU A 31 -7.75 -11.79 -5.21
C GLU A 31 -7.16 -11.14 -6.47
N THR A 32 -7.47 -11.70 -7.64
CA THR A 32 -7.08 -11.10 -8.91
C THR A 32 -7.78 -9.76 -9.12
N LEU A 33 -6.97 -8.71 -9.30
CA LEU A 33 -7.40 -7.36 -9.64
C LEU A 33 -6.83 -6.94 -11.00
N LYS A 34 -7.37 -5.85 -11.54
CA LYS A 34 -6.80 -5.22 -12.73
C LYS A 34 -5.38 -4.73 -12.42
N GLN A 35 -4.47 -4.87 -13.37
CA GLN A 35 -3.09 -4.39 -13.22
C GLN A 35 -3.04 -2.89 -12.90
N SER A 36 -3.92 -2.08 -13.52
CA SER A 36 -4.03 -0.65 -13.21
C SER A 36 -4.36 -0.37 -11.74
N THR A 37 -5.22 -1.17 -11.11
CA THR A 37 -5.57 -1.04 -9.69
C THR A 37 -4.36 -1.36 -8.80
N ILE A 38 -3.59 -2.39 -9.14
CA ILE A 38 -2.39 -2.76 -8.39
C ILE A 38 -1.34 -1.66 -8.47
N VAL A 39 -1.10 -1.12 -9.68
CA VAL A 39 -0.18 0.00 -9.91
C VAL A 39 -0.62 1.24 -9.14
N GLN A 40 -1.92 1.56 -9.16
CA GLN A 40 -2.47 2.71 -8.44
C GLN A 40 -2.30 2.57 -6.92
N LEU A 41 -2.62 1.40 -6.36
CA LEU A 41 -2.43 1.13 -4.92
C LEU A 41 -0.97 1.24 -4.52
N LYS A 42 -0.05 0.66 -5.31
CA LYS A 42 1.39 0.77 -5.07
C LYS A 42 1.85 2.23 -5.08
N ALA A 43 1.49 3.00 -6.10
CA ALA A 43 1.85 4.40 -6.22
C ALA A 43 1.29 5.25 -5.06
N THR A 44 0.08 4.93 -4.58
CA THR A 44 -0.53 5.60 -3.42
C THR A 44 0.29 5.39 -2.16
N PHE A 45 0.72 4.15 -1.90
CA PHE A 45 1.60 3.86 -0.78
C PHE A 45 2.96 4.57 -0.90
N GLU A 46 3.54 4.57 -2.09
CA GLU A 46 4.82 5.25 -2.35
C GLU A 46 4.73 6.76 -2.14
N ALA A 47 3.65 7.39 -2.62
CA ALA A 47 3.37 8.81 -2.38
C ALA A 47 3.17 9.14 -0.90
N ALA A 48 2.62 8.20 -0.12
CA ALA A 48 2.46 8.32 1.32
C ALA A 48 3.74 8.00 2.12
N GLY A 49 4.85 7.68 1.44
CA GLY A 49 6.14 7.46 2.07
C GLY A 49 6.47 5.99 2.37
N ILE A 50 5.76 5.03 1.78
CA ILE A 50 6.16 3.62 1.83
C ILE A 50 7.14 3.31 0.71
N GLU A 51 8.21 2.60 1.02
CA GLU A 51 9.11 2.02 0.02
C GLU A 51 8.95 0.50 -0.01
N PHE A 52 8.67 -0.04 -1.19
CA PHE A 52 8.59 -1.49 -1.41
C PHE A 52 9.97 -2.05 -1.70
N ILE A 53 10.38 -3.04 -0.92
CA ILE A 53 11.67 -3.70 -1.02
C ILE A 53 11.47 -5.04 -1.72
N ALA A 54 12.17 -5.23 -2.83
CA ALA A 54 12.19 -6.50 -3.54
C ALA A 54 12.81 -7.59 -2.66
N GLU A 55 12.42 -8.83 -2.90
CA GLU A 55 12.95 -9.97 -2.17
C GLU A 55 14.48 -10.08 -2.33
N ASN A 56 15.18 -10.13 -1.20
CA ASN A 56 16.65 -10.23 -1.14
C ASN A 56 17.11 -11.42 -0.28
N GLY A 57 16.31 -12.50 -0.25
CA GLY A 57 16.56 -13.73 0.51
C GLY A 57 15.69 -13.93 1.76
N GLY A 58 15.01 -12.88 2.23
CA GLY A 58 14.05 -12.93 3.35
C GLY A 58 12.58 -12.77 2.97
N GLY A 59 12.26 -12.77 1.68
CA GLY A 59 10.95 -12.40 1.14
C GLY A 59 10.79 -10.89 0.87
N PRO A 60 9.68 -10.49 0.21
CA PRO A 60 9.37 -9.08 -0.07
C PRO A 60 9.00 -8.30 1.21
N GLY A 61 9.32 -7.00 1.24
CA GLY A 61 9.13 -6.16 2.42
C GLY A 61 8.65 -4.74 2.12
N VAL A 62 8.30 -4.00 3.18
CA VAL A 62 7.96 -2.57 3.12
C VAL A 62 8.66 -1.82 4.25
N ARG A 63 9.08 -0.56 4.00
CA ARG A 63 9.60 0.36 5.03
C ARG A 63 9.03 1.76 4.86
N LEU A 64 9.11 2.58 5.91
CA LEU A 64 8.89 4.02 5.82
C LEU A 64 10.11 4.70 5.20
N SER A 65 9.87 5.65 4.31
CA SER A 65 10.91 6.45 3.70
C SER A 65 11.47 7.46 4.72
N ARG A 66 12.75 7.78 4.59
CA ARG A 66 13.49 8.63 5.56
C ARG A 66 12.91 10.04 5.71
N GLY A 67 12.06 10.49 4.79
CA GLY A 67 11.45 11.82 4.80
C GLY A 67 10.08 11.89 5.49
N VAL A 68 9.50 10.77 5.92
CA VAL A 68 8.16 10.71 6.56
C VAL A 68 8.29 10.28 8.02
N ALA A 69 9.36 10.71 8.69
CA ALA A 69 9.44 10.64 10.14
C ALA A 69 8.46 11.67 10.70
N ASN A 70 7.40 11.17 11.36
CA ASN A 70 6.37 11.92 12.07
C ASN A 70 6.97 13.16 12.76
N THR A 71 6.69 14.35 12.24
CA THR A 71 6.92 15.64 12.91
C THR A 71 5.57 16.22 13.28
#